data_AF-A0AAN6LX26-F1
#
_entry.id   AF-A0AAN6LX26-F1
#
_cell.length_a   1.000
_cell.length_b   1.000
_cell.length_c   1.000
_cell.angle_alpha   90.00
_cell.angle_beta   90.00
_cell.angle_gamma   90.00
#
_symmetry.space_group_name_H-M   'P 1'
#
loop_
_entity.id
_entity.type
_entity.pdbx_description
1 polymer ?
#
loop_
_entity_poly.entity_id
_entity_poly.type
_entity_poly.pdbx_seq_one_letter_code
_entity_poly.pdbx_strand_id
1 'polypeptide(L)'
;MGARRHVKAMTPPAAFRVARSASKYAVHIITPTATSERARPAPMGDDSNAKEGHDELRYVQYHGSHEETYLPRIRQLISKDLSEPYSIYVYRYFLYQWGHLCYMALDNANELIGVVVCKLEPHRSGPFRGYIAMLAVRESYRGQGIATKLVCMAIDAMAALDADEIVLETEVTNKASLKLYERLGFLRSKRLHRYYLNGNAAYRLILYMKEGTALKRPPPLGEGPEGRMGMVPPPKIEEYKGFAPEEVAGGPASNTYIWSLPVFTVTKTQHHNMLEIACFNPSSAITAADTGADRIELCADYAAGGVTPAINHLLDIRKATSKPINVMIRPRPGNFVYTTLQFYQMKLDVVNFKPHASGFVFGILDDQDRVDEARNRELVELAAPLPCTFHRAFDGIVDHVEAVEALIRRGSRGIILQL
;
A
#
# COMPACT_ATOMS: atom_id res chain seq x y z
N MET A 1 62.69 -32.06 5.99
CA MET A 1 62.00 -30.89 6.57
C MET A 1 62.82 -29.66 6.23
N GLY A 2 62.55 -28.76 5.28
CA GLY A 2 61.45 -28.44 4.36
C GLY A 2 61.69 -26.94 4.03
N ALA A 3 62.53 -26.62 3.03
CA ALA A 3 62.13 -26.12 1.69
C ALA A 3 61.44 -24.73 1.75
N ARG A 4 61.78 -23.67 0.99
CA ARG A 4 62.58 -23.49 -0.24
C ARG A 4 62.84 -21.99 -0.49
N ARG A 5 63.90 -21.74 -1.28
CA ARG A 5 64.24 -20.53 -2.05
C ARG A 5 63.13 -20.06 -3.02
N HIS A 6 63.04 -18.75 -3.32
CA HIS A 6 63.25 -18.13 -4.66
C HIS A 6 62.47 -16.81 -4.92
N VAL A 7 63.23 -15.73 -5.14
CA VAL A 7 63.32 -14.84 -6.33
C VAL A 7 62.08 -14.51 -7.21
N LYS A 8 61.93 -13.19 -7.47
CA LYS A 8 61.40 -12.43 -8.64
C LYS A 8 59.89 -12.19 -8.84
N ALA A 9 59.55 -10.89 -8.93
CA ALA A 9 58.89 -10.26 -10.09
C ALA A 9 59.33 -8.77 -10.12
N MET A 10 60.22 -8.36 -11.03
CA MET A 10 59.95 -7.73 -12.34
C MET A 10 59.21 -6.37 -12.25
N THR A 11 59.97 -5.31 -12.56
CA THR A 11 59.53 -3.95 -12.87
C THR A 11 58.55 -3.93 -14.05
N PRO A 12 57.68 -2.91 -14.12
CA PRO A 12 57.65 -2.12 -15.35
C PRO A 12 57.71 -0.59 -15.11
N PRO A 13 58.02 0.19 -16.16
CA PRO A 13 58.60 1.53 -16.05
C PRO A 13 57.60 2.69 -16.26
N ALA A 14 58.09 3.88 -15.88
CA ALA A 14 57.88 5.21 -16.43
C ALA A 14 56.47 5.83 -16.56
N ALA A 15 56.41 7.05 -16.05
CA ALA A 15 55.29 7.98 -15.95
C ALA A 15 54.77 8.52 -17.29
N PHE A 16 53.51 8.97 -17.29
CA PHE A 16 53.08 10.19 -18.01
C PHE A 16 51.89 10.84 -17.29
N ARG A 17 52.04 12.14 -16.95
CA ARG A 17 50.98 13.03 -16.45
C ARG A 17 49.97 13.32 -17.56
N VAL A 18 48.66 13.32 -17.28
CA VAL A 18 47.69 14.22 -17.94
C VAL A 18 46.58 14.68 -16.98
N ALA A 19 46.26 15.97 -17.17
CA ALA A 19 45.31 16.90 -16.58
C ALA A 19 43.87 16.45 -16.21
N ARG A 20 43.28 17.25 -15.31
CA ARG A 20 41.84 17.41 -15.06
C ARG A 20 41.09 17.80 -16.36
N SER A 21 39.93 17.18 -16.63
CA SER A 21 38.83 17.82 -17.40
C SER A 21 37.52 17.04 -17.25
N ALA A 22 36.42 17.75 -17.47
CA ALA A 22 35.04 17.47 -17.12
C ALA A 22 34.28 16.48 -18.05
N SER A 23 33.13 16.02 -17.52
CA SER A 23 31.86 15.64 -18.18
C SER A 23 31.90 14.82 -19.48
N LYS A 24 31.29 13.61 -19.47
CA LYS A 24 30.74 12.94 -20.66
C LYS A 24 29.92 11.71 -20.26
N TYR A 25 28.61 11.87 -20.09
CA TYR A 25 27.63 10.85 -20.50
C TYR A 25 26.37 11.58 -20.96
N ALA A 26 26.32 11.84 -22.27
CA ALA A 26 25.10 12.24 -22.97
C ALA A 26 24.32 10.97 -23.31
N VAL A 27 23.06 10.88 -22.90
CA VAL A 27 22.15 9.81 -23.30
C VAL A 27 21.43 10.25 -24.57
N HIS A 28 21.69 9.56 -25.67
CA HIS A 28 21.02 9.79 -26.95
C HIS A 28 19.54 9.35 -26.87
N ILE A 29 18.64 10.30 -27.04
CA ILE A 29 17.21 10.07 -27.27
C ILE A 29 17.05 9.66 -28.74
N ILE A 30 16.51 8.47 -29.01
CA ILE A 30 16.11 8.04 -30.36
C ILE A 30 14.59 7.97 -30.42
N THR A 31 13.99 8.91 -31.14
CA THR A 31 12.58 8.90 -31.56
C THR A 31 12.44 8.19 -32.93
N PRO A 32 11.43 7.34 -33.18
CA PRO A 32 11.16 6.84 -34.52
C PRO A 32 10.15 7.74 -35.26
N THR A 33 10.58 8.30 -36.39
CA THR A 33 9.72 8.89 -37.44
C THR A 33 9.52 7.91 -38.60
N ALA A 34 8.44 8.13 -39.35
CA ALA A 34 7.75 7.17 -40.21
C ALA A 34 8.29 6.99 -41.67
N THR A 35 7.81 5.88 -42.26
CA THR A 35 7.54 5.53 -43.69
C THR A 35 8.67 5.24 -44.69
N SER A 36 8.57 4.06 -45.33
CA SER A 36 8.82 3.81 -46.76
C SER A 36 8.32 2.41 -47.17
N GLU A 37 7.48 2.34 -48.22
CA GLU A 37 6.86 1.16 -48.83
C GLU A 37 7.78 0.34 -49.77
N ARG A 38 7.31 -0.91 -50.06
CA ARG A 38 7.58 -1.86 -51.19
C ARG A 38 8.06 -3.23 -50.68
N ALA A 39 7.64 -4.40 -51.16
CA ALA A 39 6.58 -4.89 -52.06
C ALA A 39 6.47 -6.43 -51.81
N ARG A 40 5.32 -7.05 -52.08
CA ARG A 40 5.02 -8.48 -51.83
C ARG A 40 5.65 -9.42 -52.86
N PRO A 41 5.81 -10.71 -52.50
CA PRO A 41 5.35 -11.79 -53.37
C PRO A 41 4.32 -12.70 -52.65
N ALA A 42 3.44 -13.30 -53.44
CA ALA A 42 2.34 -14.18 -53.04
C ALA A 42 2.71 -15.67 -53.24
N PRO A 43 1.86 -16.67 -52.89
CA PRO A 43 2.18 -17.67 -51.87
C PRO A 43 2.27 -19.12 -52.40
N MET A 44 2.86 -20.02 -51.62
CA MET A 44 2.62 -21.47 -51.72
C MET A 44 2.88 -22.17 -50.38
N GLY A 45 2.04 -23.16 -50.07
CA GLY A 45 2.37 -24.26 -49.17
C GLY A 45 1.58 -24.29 -47.87
N ASP A 46 0.42 -24.93 -47.94
CA ASP A 46 -0.42 -25.41 -46.84
C ASP A 46 0.39 -26.22 -45.82
N ASP A 47 0.25 -25.90 -44.53
CA ASP A 47 0.34 -26.93 -43.49
C ASP A 47 -0.46 -26.48 -42.26
N SER A 48 -1.48 -27.26 -42.01
CA SER A 48 -2.46 -27.16 -40.95
C SER A 48 -1.82 -27.07 -39.57
N ASN A 49 -1.98 -25.93 -38.91
CA ASN A 49 -2.26 -25.92 -37.48
C ASN A 49 -3.10 -24.69 -37.16
N ALA A 50 -4.39 -24.92 -36.90
CA ALA A 50 -5.36 -23.89 -36.55
C ALA A 50 -4.88 -23.14 -35.30
N LYS A 51 -4.28 -21.97 -35.50
CA LYS A 51 -4.14 -20.96 -34.45
C LYS A 51 -5.49 -20.28 -34.31
N GLU A 52 -6.24 -20.70 -33.31
CA GLU A 52 -7.44 -20.02 -32.84
C GLU A 52 -7.14 -18.53 -32.62
N GLY A 53 -8.07 -17.67 -33.03
CA GLY A 53 -7.88 -16.24 -33.20
C GLY A 53 -7.40 -15.54 -31.93
N HIS A 54 -6.43 -14.64 -32.08
CA HIS A 54 -6.11 -13.68 -31.03
C HIS A 54 -7.29 -12.71 -30.91
N ASP A 55 -8.07 -12.82 -29.83
CA ASP A 55 -9.06 -11.81 -29.47
C ASP A 55 -8.35 -10.44 -29.35
N GLU A 56 -8.79 -9.47 -30.14
CA GLU A 56 -8.29 -8.10 -30.08
C GLU A 56 -8.56 -7.50 -28.70
N LEU A 57 -7.51 -7.23 -27.93
CA LEU A 57 -7.65 -6.69 -26.58
C LEU A 57 -7.89 -5.19 -26.60
N ARG A 58 -8.91 -4.75 -25.87
CA ARG A 58 -9.22 -3.34 -25.64
C ARG A 58 -8.57 -2.85 -24.35
N TYR A 59 -7.77 -1.79 -24.46
CA TYR A 59 -7.15 -1.14 -23.29
C TYR A 59 -7.99 0.05 -22.86
N VAL A 60 -8.43 0.07 -21.60
CA VAL A 60 -9.31 1.10 -21.06
C VAL A 60 -8.74 1.67 -19.77
N GLN A 61 -8.97 2.97 -19.53
CA GLN A 61 -8.72 3.60 -18.24
C GLN A 61 -9.80 3.21 -17.24
N TYR A 62 -9.45 3.03 -15.97
CA TYR A 62 -10.43 2.76 -14.93
C TYR A 62 -11.31 4.01 -14.70
N HIS A 63 -12.62 3.78 -14.53
CA HIS A 63 -13.57 4.83 -14.20
C HIS A 63 -14.48 4.36 -13.06
N GLY A 64 -14.63 5.19 -12.02
CA GLY A 64 -15.35 4.83 -10.78
C GLY A 64 -16.82 4.49 -10.99
N SER A 65 -17.46 5.01 -12.06
CA SER A 65 -18.84 4.65 -12.43
C SER A 65 -19.05 3.17 -12.74
N HIS A 66 -17.98 2.42 -12.99
CA HIS A 66 -18.01 0.98 -13.29
C HIS A 66 -17.42 0.12 -12.17
N GLU A 67 -17.31 0.67 -10.95
CA GLU A 67 -16.73 -0.04 -9.81
C GLU A 67 -17.40 -1.40 -9.57
N GLU A 68 -18.72 -1.46 -9.56
CA GLU A 68 -19.50 -2.68 -9.30
C GLU A 68 -19.12 -3.82 -10.26
N THR A 69 -18.72 -3.50 -11.48
CA THR A 69 -18.31 -4.49 -12.49
C THR A 69 -16.81 -4.78 -12.42
N TYR A 70 -15.97 -3.76 -12.34
CA TYR A 70 -14.52 -3.91 -12.48
C TYR A 70 -13.84 -4.34 -11.19
N LEU A 71 -14.23 -3.81 -10.04
CA LEU A 71 -13.53 -4.07 -8.79
C LEU A 71 -13.54 -5.56 -8.38
N PRO A 72 -14.67 -6.30 -8.47
CA PRO A 72 -14.65 -7.74 -8.22
C PRO A 72 -13.71 -8.50 -9.16
N ARG A 73 -13.67 -8.13 -10.44
CA ARG A 73 -12.81 -8.76 -11.46
C ARG A 73 -11.33 -8.46 -11.22
N ILE A 74 -10.99 -7.22 -10.88
CA ILE A 74 -9.63 -6.78 -10.53
C ILE A 74 -9.12 -7.59 -9.33
N ARG A 75 -9.94 -7.71 -8.27
CA ARG A 75 -9.58 -8.50 -7.08
C ARG A 75 -9.32 -9.96 -7.44
N GLN A 76 -10.23 -10.57 -8.20
CA GLN A 76 -10.11 -11.98 -8.57
C GLN A 76 -8.84 -12.25 -9.39
N LEU A 77 -8.47 -11.33 -10.29
CA LEU A 77 -7.26 -11.45 -11.08
C LEU A 77 -6.00 -11.30 -10.20
N ILE A 78 -5.97 -10.27 -9.35
CA ILE A 78 -4.82 -9.99 -8.49
C ILE A 78 -4.62 -11.05 -7.41
N SER A 79 -5.70 -11.55 -6.77
CA SER A 79 -5.60 -12.57 -5.73
C SER A 79 -5.03 -13.90 -6.22
N LYS A 80 -5.09 -14.16 -7.54
CA LYS A 80 -4.49 -15.35 -8.16
C LYS A 80 -3.00 -15.17 -8.46
N ASP A 81 -2.59 -13.93 -8.74
CA ASP A 81 -1.29 -13.62 -9.34
C ASP A 81 -0.29 -13.00 -8.36
N LEU A 82 -0.76 -12.33 -7.31
CA LEU A 82 0.07 -11.70 -6.30
C LEU A 82 0.03 -12.48 -4.99
N SER A 83 1.16 -12.48 -4.29
CA SER A 83 1.41 -13.22 -3.05
C SER A 83 0.76 -12.58 -1.82
N GLU A 84 0.21 -11.37 -1.93
CA GLU A 84 -0.38 -10.63 -0.81
C GLU A 84 -1.92 -10.56 -0.91
N PRO A 85 -2.63 -10.92 0.17
CA PRO A 85 -4.07 -10.71 0.25
C PRO A 85 -4.35 -9.23 0.56
N TYR A 86 -4.65 -8.43 -0.46
CA TYR A 86 -5.10 -7.05 -0.27
C TYR A 86 -6.56 -6.99 0.18
N SER A 87 -6.87 -6.13 1.14
CA SER A 87 -8.27 -5.81 1.49
C SER A 87 -8.91 -4.96 0.38
N ILE A 88 -10.24 -4.97 0.31
CA ILE A 88 -11.02 -4.15 -0.65
C ILE A 88 -10.65 -2.66 -0.58
N TYR A 89 -10.33 -2.17 0.62
CA TYR A 89 -9.96 -0.78 0.86
C TYR A 89 -8.66 -0.38 0.20
N VAL A 90 -7.69 -1.29 0.09
CA VAL A 90 -6.45 -0.98 -0.62
C VAL A 90 -6.77 -0.68 -2.08
N TYR A 91 -7.57 -1.53 -2.73
CA TYR A 91 -8.01 -1.26 -4.10
C TYR A 91 -8.77 0.06 -4.20
N ARG A 92 -9.75 0.29 -3.33
CA ARG A 92 -10.55 1.52 -3.31
C ARG A 92 -9.70 2.77 -3.09
N TYR A 93 -8.75 2.74 -2.15
CA TYR A 93 -7.82 3.83 -1.90
C TYR A 93 -7.09 4.25 -3.19
N PHE A 94 -6.55 3.29 -3.94
CA PHE A 94 -5.91 3.58 -5.23
C PHE A 94 -6.92 4.06 -6.28
N LEU A 95 -8.03 3.34 -6.45
CA LEU A 95 -8.96 3.53 -7.56
C LEU A 95 -9.83 4.78 -7.43
N TYR A 96 -10.19 5.20 -6.21
CA TYR A 96 -10.95 6.44 -5.99
C TYR A 96 -10.10 7.70 -6.24
N GLN A 97 -8.85 7.70 -5.76
CA GLN A 97 -7.99 8.88 -5.84
C GLN A 97 -7.24 8.96 -7.18
N TRP A 98 -6.84 7.80 -7.72
CA TRP A 98 -5.97 7.69 -8.91
C TRP A 98 -6.52 6.73 -9.96
N GLY A 99 -7.85 6.57 -10.06
CA GLY A 99 -8.48 5.78 -11.11
C GLY A 99 -8.02 6.18 -12.53
N HIS A 100 -7.75 7.47 -12.74
CA HIS A 100 -7.20 8.01 -13.99
C HIS A 100 -5.75 7.56 -14.29
N LEU A 101 -5.02 6.97 -13.34
CA LEU A 101 -3.70 6.38 -13.55
C LEU A 101 -3.74 4.85 -13.64
N CYS A 102 -4.93 4.26 -13.52
CA CYS A 102 -5.14 2.83 -13.52
C CYS A 102 -5.72 2.39 -14.87
N TYR A 103 -5.17 1.31 -15.43
CA TYR A 103 -5.55 0.82 -16.76
C TYR A 103 -5.85 -0.67 -16.73
N MET A 104 -6.76 -1.09 -17.61
CA MET A 104 -7.22 -2.46 -17.75
C MET A 104 -7.14 -2.90 -19.22
N ALA A 105 -6.87 -4.19 -19.42
CA ALA A 105 -7.00 -4.86 -20.72
C ALA A 105 -8.20 -5.80 -20.67
N LEU A 106 -9.15 -5.61 -21.59
CA LEU A 106 -10.37 -6.38 -21.72
C LEU A 106 -10.37 -7.14 -23.05
N ASP A 107 -10.95 -8.33 -23.09
CA ASP A 107 -11.23 -9.02 -24.35
C ASP A 107 -12.56 -8.56 -24.96
N ASN A 108 -12.93 -9.18 -26.09
CA ASN A 108 -14.18 -8.91 -26.81
C ASN A 108 -15.45 -9.23 -25.97
N ALA A 109 -15.34 -10.12 -24.98
CA ALA A 109 -16.40 -10.45 -24.04
C ALA A 109 -16.43 -9.52 -22.81
N ASN A 110 -15.61 -8.46 -22.80
CA ASN A 110 -15.37 -7.55 -21.67
C ASN A 110 -14.78 -8.23 -20.43
N GLU A 111 -14.17 -9.40 -20.57
CA GLU A 111 -13.49 -10.08 -19.48
C GLU A 111 -12.14 -9.42 -19.17
N LEU A 112 -11.82 -9.31 -17.88
CA LEU A 112 -10.58 -8.65 -17.44
C LEU A 112 -9.38 -9.57 -17.65
N ILE A 113 -8.52 -9.19 -18.59
CA ILE A 113 -7.31 -9.94 -18.96
C ILE A 113 -6.08 -9.41 -18.22
N GLY A 114 -6.00 -8.10 -17.99
CA GLY A 114 -4.88 -7.48 -17.28
C GLY A 114 -5.26 -6.18 -16.60
N VAL A 115 -4.52 -5.81 -15.55
CA VAL A 115 -4.72 -4.55 -14.82
C VAL A 115 -3.40 -4.02 -14.29
N VAL A 116 -3.25 -2.69 -14.31
CA VAL A 116 -2.23 -1.95 -13.57
C VAL A 116 -2.90 -0.92 -12.67
N VAL A 117 -2.49 -0.87 -11.40
CA VAL A 117 -3.01 0.06 -10.40
C VAL A 117 -1.87 0.92 -9.88
N CYS A 118 -2.04 2.24 -9.99
CA CYS A 118 -1.00 3.22 -9.69
C CYS A 118 -1.52 4.35 -8.78
N LYS A 119 -0.58 5.11 -8.20
CA LYS A 119 -0.85 6.42 -7.60
C LYS A 119 0.24 7.41 -7.96
N LEU A 120 -0.03 8.69 -7.72
CA LEU A 120 0.91 9.79 -7.89
C LEU A 120 0.70 10.83 -6.79
N GLU A 121 1.74 11.08 -5.98
CA GLU A 121 1.66 11.99 -4.84
C GLU A 121 3.02 12.63 -4.51
N PRO A 122 3.06 13.77 -3.80
CA PRO A 122 4.31 14.35 -3.32
C PRO A 122 4.98 13.42 -2.30
N HIS A 123 6.22 13.03 -2.56
CA HIS A 123 6.99 12.25 -1.60
C HIS A 123 7.67 13.18 -0.58
N ARG A 124 7.80 12.70 0.66
CA ARG A 124 8.42 13.42 1.80
C ARG A 124 9.84 13.93 1.54
N SER A 125 10.55 13.30 0.60
CA SER A 125 11.90 13.72 0.20
C SER A 125 11.91 14.78 -0.91
N GLY A 126 10.75 15.33 -1.28
CA GLY A 126 10.59 16.36 -2.30
C GLY A 126 9.99 15.92 -3.65
N PRO A 127 10.29 14.73 -4.24
CA PRO A 127 9.88 14.45 -5.61
C PRO A 127 8.37 14.14 -5.71
N PHE A 128 7.73 14.59 -6.79
CA PHE A 128 6.39 14.16 -7.14
C PHE A 128 6.46 12.74 -7.70
N ARG A 129 6.03 11.75 -6.91
CA ARG A 129 6.41 10.35 -7.09
C ARG A 129 5.23 9.50 -7.50
N GLY A 130 5.37 8.87 -8.66
CA GLY A 130 4.52 7.79 -9.10
C GLY A 130 4.83 6.47 -8.37
N TYR A 131 3.80 5.67 -8.11
CA TYR A 131 3.94 4.34 -7.53
C TYR A 131 3.09 3.33 -8.27
N ILE A 132 3.70 2.28 -8.78
CA ILE A 132 2.98 1.14 -9.37
C ILE A 132 2.78 0.11 -8.27
N ALA A 133 1.55 0.01 -7.77
CA ALA A 133 1.20 -0.81 -6.62
C ALA A 133 0.93 -2.27 -7.01
N MET A 134 0.16 -2.46 -8.08
CA MET A 134 -0.29 -3.79 -8.50
C MET A 134 -0.24 -3.90 -10.02
N LEU A 135 0.25 -5.04 -10.51
CA LEU A 135 0.24 -5.42 -11.91
C LEU A 135 -0.08 -6.90 -12.01
N ALA A 136 -1.14 -7.25 -12.74
CA ALA A 136 -1.53 -8.64 -12.96
C ALA A 136 -2.01 -8.85 -14.41
N VAL A 137 -1.70 -10.03 -14.96
CA VAL A 137 -2.14 -10.46 -16.30
C VAL A 137 -2.45 -11.95 -16.25
N ARG A 138 -3.65 -12.29 -16.70
CA ARG A 138 -4.20 -13.64 -16.73
C ARG A 138 -3.19 -14.59 -17.38
N GLU A 139 -2.96 -15.74 -16.74
CA GLU A 139 -1.86 -16.65 -17.08
C GLU A 139 -1.83 -17.07 -18.56
N SER A 140 -3.00 -17.40 -19.12
CA SER A 140 -3.16 -17.80 -20.53
C SER A 140 -2.81 -16.69 -21.54
N TYR A 141 -2.70 -15.44 -21.09
CA TYR A 141 -2.40 -14.27 -21.91
C TYR A 141 -0.99 -13.70 -21.67
N ARG A 142 -0.18 -14.35 -20.82
CA ARG A 142 1.19 -13.90 -20.53
C ARG A 142 2.10 -14.10 -21.76
N GLY A 143 3.18 -13.32 -21.81
CA GLY A 143 4.13 -13.35 -22.93
C GLY A 143 3.71 -12.54 -24.17
N GLN A 144 2.49 -11.98 -24.19
CA GLN A 144 1.95 -11.23 -25.33
C GLN A 144 2.15 -9.70 -25.23
N GLY A 145 2.96 -9.22 -24.27
CA GLY A 145 3.26 -7.79 -24.11
C GLY A 145 2.20 -6.94 -23.42
N ILE A 146 1.09 -7.53 -22.95
CA ILE A 146 -0.02 -6.82 -22.26
C ILE A 146 0.46 -6.03 -21.04
N ALA A 147 1.25 -6.67 -20.16
CA ALA A 147 1.82 -6.03 -18.98
C ALA A 147 2.70 -4.83 -19.36
N THR A 148 3.52 -4.97 -20.40
CA THR A 148 4.35 -3.87 -20.92
C THR A 148 3.47 -2.71 -21.38
N LYS A 149 2.40 -2.99 -22.14
CA LYS A 149 1.50 -1.96 -22.65
C LYS A 149 0.78 -1.22 -21.52
N LEU A 150 0.27 -1.94 -20.53
CA LEU A 150 -0.39 -1.36 -19.35
C LEU A 150 0.57 -0.44 -18.57
N VAL A 151 1.79 -0.92 -18.29
CA VAL A 151 2.79 -0.12 -17.57
C VAL A 151 3.20 1.11 -18.36
N CYS A 152 3.39 1.00 -19.68
CA CYS A 152 3.66 2.17 -20.53
C CYS A 152 2.54 3.22 -20.44
N MET A 153 1.27 2.81 -20.53
CA MET A 153 0.14 3.75 -20.39
C MET A 153 0.16 4.47 -19.04
N ALA A 154 0.47 3.75 -17.96
CA ALA A 154 0.59 4.35 -16.63
C ALA A 154 1.77 5.31 -16.52
N ILE A 155 2.93 4.97 -17.10
CA ILE A 155 4.11 5.84 -17.15
C ILE A 155 3.79 7.12 -17.93
N ASP A 156 3.18 6.99 -19.11
CA ASP A 156 2.81 8.13 -19.96
C ASP A 156 1.83 9.06 -19.24
N ALA A 157 0.86 8.49 -18.52
CA ALA A 157 -0.10 9.27 -17.71
C ALA A 157 0.58 9.99 -16.53
N MET A 158 1.49 9.32 -15.81
CA MET A 158 2.27 9.94 -14.74
C MET A 158 3.23 11.01 -15.28
N ALA A 159 3.80 10.81 -16.46
CA ALA A 159 4.65 11.79 -17.15
C ALA A 159 3.86 13.05 -17.51
N ALA A 160 2.64 12.88 -18.03
CA ALA A 160 1.75 13.99 -18.38
C ALA A 160 1.33 14.82 -17.15
N LEU A 161 1.36 14.23 -15.96
CA LEU A 161 1.15 14.90 -14.67
C LEU A 161 2.45 15.37 -14.01
N ASP A 162 3.55 15.46 -14.78
CA ASP A 162 4.84 15.98 -14.34
C ASP A 162 5.50 15.21 -13.18
N ALA A 163 5.30 13.88 -13.13
CA ALA A 163 6.00 13.02 -12.17
C ALA A 163 7.53 13.18 -12.30
N ASP A 164 8.22 13.28 -11.17
CA ASP A 164 9.68 13.37 -11.11
C ASP A 164 10.34 11.98 -11.24
N GLU A 165 9.67 10.97 -10.68
CA GLU A 165 10.11 9.57 -10.65
C GLU A 165 8.93 8.61 -10.44
N ILE A 166 9.12 7.35 -10.82
CA ILE A 166 8.16 6.26 -10.62
C ILE A 166 8.87 5.11 -9.90
N VAL A 167 8.24 4.56 -8.86
CA VAL A 167 8.81 3.47 -8.05
C VAL A 167 7.86 2.29 -7.94
N LEU A 168 8.43 1.11 -7.69
CA LEU A 168 7.69 -0.12 -7.39
C LEU A 168 8.57 -1.13 -6.65
N GLU A 169 7.93 -2.13 -6.05
CA GLU A 169 8.59 -3.30 -5.48
C GLU A 169 8.16 -4.59 -6.18
N THR A 170 9.11 -5.48 -6.44
CA THR A 170 8.83 -6.82 -7.00
C THR A 170 9.67 -7.88 -6.31
N GLU A 171 9.13 -9.09 -6.15
CA GLU A 171 9.85 -10.24 -5.61
C GLU A 171 11.15 -10.52 -6.38
N VAL A 172 12.24 -10.80 -5.66
CA VAL A 172 13.53 -11.15 -6.28
C VAL A 172 13.48 -12.45 -7.11
N THR A 173 12.50 -13.30 -6.82
CA THR A 173 12.19 -14.57 -7.52
C THR A 173 11.40 -14.33 -8.81
N ASN A 174 10.65 -13.22 -8.93
CA ASN A 174 9.83 -12.90 -10.09
C ASN A 174 10.68 -12.35 -11.25
N LYS A 175 11.41 -13.26 -11.92
CA LYS A 175 12.34 -12.92 -13.02
C LYS A 175 11.63 -12.29 -14.22
N ALA A 176 10.37 -12.66 -14.47
CA ALA A 176 9.59 -12.11 -15.57
C ALA A 176 9.31 -10.61 -15.36
N SER A 177 8.84 -10.23 -14.18
CA SER A 177 8.57 -8.82 -13.84
C SER A 177 9.84 -7.98 -13.78
N LEU A 178 10.93 -8.53 -13.20
CA LEU A 178 12.23 -7.84 -13.20
C LEU A 178 12.72 -7.52 -14.62
N LYS A 179 12.69 -8.49 -15.54
CA LYS A 179 13.05 -8.26 -16.95
C LYS A 179 12.10 -7.30 -17.67
N LEU A 180 10.83 -7.25 -17.29
CA LEU A 180 9.88 -6.29 -17.84
C LEU A 180 10.27 -4.87 -17.43
N TYR A 181 10.42 -4.62 -16.12
CA TYR A 181 10.71 -3.28 -15.62
C TYR A 181 12.10 -2.78 -16.03
N GLU A 182 13.11 -3.65 -16.07
CA GLU A 182 14.45 -3.29 -16.56
C GLU A 182 14.43 -2.85 -18.03
N ARG A 183 13.64 -3.51 -18.88
CA ARG A 183 13.47 -3.10 -20.28
C ARG A 183 12.74 -1.77 -20.42
N LEU A 184 11.90 -1.42 -19.45
CA LEU A 184 11.22 -0.13 -19.37
C LEU A 184 12.09 0.96 -18.71
N GLY A 185 13.36 0.68 -18.42
CA GLY A 185 14.31 1.66 -17.89
C GLY A 185 14.34 1.76 -16.36
N PHE A 186 13.61 0.92 -15.64
CA PHE A 186 13.68 0.90 -14.18
C PHE A 186 15.02 0.36 -13.69
N LEU A 187 15.62 1.08 -12.75
CA LEU A 187 16.87 0.72 -12.08
C LEU A 187 16.57 0.09 -10.73
N ARG A 188 17.34 -0.94 -10.36
CA ARG A 188 17.27 -1.50 -9.00
C ARG A 188 17.95 -0.54 -8.02
N SER A 189 17.15 0.10 -7.17
CA SER A 189 17.65 1.07 -6.19
C SER A 189 18.05 0.41 -4.87
N LYS A 190 17.25 -0.55 -4.38
CA LYS A 190 17.45 -1.17 -3.07
C LYS A 190 16.94 -2.61 -3.05
N ARG A 191 17.57 -3.46 -2.24
CA ARG A 191 17.03 -4.78 -1.87
C ARG A 191 16.36 -4.68 -0.50
N LEU A 192 15.12 -5.16 -0.39
CA LEU A 192 14.33 -5.19 0.83
C LEU A 192 14.24 -6.63 1.30
N HIS A 193 14.79 -6.93 2.48
CA HIS A 193 14.80 -8.28 3.04
C HIS A 193 13.46 -8.58 3.71
N ARG A 194 12.91 -9.78 3.46
CA ARG A 194 11.63 -10.25 4.03
C ARG A 194 10.49 -9.24 3.85
N TYR A 195 10.38 -8.72 2.63
CA TYR A 195 9.43 -7.66 2.28
C TYR A 195 8.01 -8.20 2.16
N TYR A 196 7.85 -9.37 1.53
CA TYR A 196 6.56 -10.01 1.34
C TYR A 196 6.20 -10.91 2.52
N LEU A 197 4.90 -11.15 2.73
CA LEU A 197 4.37 -12.00 3.81
C LEU A 197 4.93 -13.43 3.81
N ASN A 198 5.27 -13.95 2.62
CA ASN A 198 5.91 -15.26 2.47
C ASN A 198 7.40 -15.27 2.90
N GLY A 199 7.94 -14.13 3.36
CA GLY A 199 9.33 -13.95 3.77
C GLY A 199 10.29 -13.66 2.61
N ASN A 200 9.81 -13.59 1.37
CA ASN A 200 10.66 -13.31 0.21
C ASN A 200 11.16 -11.86 0.21
N ALA A 201 12.37 -11.68 -0.29
CA ALA A 201 12.94 -10.36 -0.51
C ALA A 201 12.30 -9.69 -1.74
N ALA A 202 12.27 -8.37 -1.74
CA ALA A 202 11.91 -7.56 -2.89
C ALA A 202 13.11 -6.77 -3.40
N TYR A 203 13.11 -6.45 -4.70
CA TYR A 203 13.85 -5.29 -5.19
C TYR A 203 12.89 -4.10 -5.26
N ARG A 204 13.35 -2.96 -4.75
CA ARG A 204 12.76 -1.66 -5.06
C ARG A 204 13.38 -1.14 -6.35
N LEU A 205 12.53 -0.85 -7.30
CA LEU A 205 12.89 -0.32 -8.61
C LEU A 205 12.47 1.14 -8.73
N ILE A 206 13.24 1.92 -9.49
CA ILE A 206 13.00 3.33 -9.73
C ILE A 206 13.24 3.70 -11.19
N LEU A 207 12.33 4.48 -11.76
CA LEU A 207 12.47 5.14 -13.05
C LEU A 207 12.50 6.64 -12.80
N TYR A 208 13.58 7.32 -13.18
CA TYR A 208 13.68 8.77 -13.10
C TYR A 208 13.11 9.39 -14.36
N MET A 209 12.16 10.32 -14.21
CA MET A 209 11.49 10.98 -15.34
C MET A 209 12.18 12.29 -15.73
N LYS A 210 12.87 12.93 -14.78
CA LYS A 210 13.57 14.21 -14.96
C LYS A 210 15.04 14.11 -14.55
N GLU A 211 15.88 14.86 -15.27
CA GLU A 211 17.30 15.01 -14.91
C GLU A 211 17.45 15.65 -13.52
N GLY A 212 18.41 15.16 -12.74
CA GLY A 212 18.67 15.69 -11.40
C GLY A 212 17.73 15.22 -10.30
N THR A 213 16.64 14.51 -10.59
CA THR A 213 15.76 13.93 -9.54
C THR A 213 16.54 13.00 -8.61
N ALA A 214 17.47 12.19 -9.15
CA ALA A 214 18.35 11.34 -8.34
C ALA A 214 19.26 12.11 -7.36
N LEU A 215 19.48 13.40 -7.59
CA LEU A 215 20.30 14.29 -6.76
C LEU A 215 19.50 15.09 -5.74
N LYS A 216 18.15 15.08 -5.81
CA LYS A 216 17.26 15.65 -4.79
C LYS A 216 17.43 14.82 -3.50
N ARG A 217 18.45 15.16 -2.70
CA ARG A 217 18.68 14.54 -1.39
C ARG A 217 17.53 14.92 -0.46
N PRO A 218 17.09 14.03 0.45
CA PRO A 218 16.31 14.48 1.58
C PRO A 218 17.10 15.59 2.30
N PRO A 219 16.44 16.62 2.86
CA PRO A 219 17.13 17.60 3.71
C PRO A 219 17.98 16.85 4.74
N PRO A 220 19.20 17.33 5.06
CA PRO A 220 20.13 16.59 5.90
C PRO A 220 19.45 16.21 7.22
N LEU A 221 19.31 14.90 7.44
CA LEU A 221 18.96 14.37 8.75
C LEU A 221 20.09 14.76 9.69
N GLY A 222 19.76 15.44 10.79
CA GLY A 222 20.68 15.57 11.92
C GLY A 222 21.17 14.18 12.33
N GLU A 223 22.49 14.06 12.50
CA GLU A 223 23.14 12.81 12.86
C GLU A 223 22.62 12.29 14.21
N GLY A 224 22.09 11.07 14.21
CA GLY A 224 21.73 10.28 15.39
C GLY A 224 21.84 8.78 15.03
N PRO A 225 22.33 7.93 15.96
CA PRO A 225 23.10 6.75 15.57
C PRO A 225 22.22 5.59 15.07
N GLU A 226 22.75 4.90 14.05
CA GLU A 226 22.41 3.55 13.58
C GLU A 226 20.98 3.28 13.03
N GLY A 227 20.80 3.61 11.75
CA GLY A 227 20.36 2.61 10.76
C GLY A 227 19.02 1.88 10.99
N ARG A 228 17.89 2.59 11.14
CA ARG A 228 16.54 2.03 10.96
C ARG A 228 15.65 2.97 10.15
N MET A 229 15.21 2.52 8.98
CA MET A 229 14.27 3.25 8.11
C MET A 229 12.83 3.00 8.62
N GLY A 230 12.34 3.86 9.51
CA GLY A 230 10.95 3.86 9.96
C GLY A 230 10.02 4.56 8.97
N MET A 231 8.74 4.14 8.91
CA MET A 231 7.66 4.95 8.34
C MET A 231 7.67 6.33 9.00
N VAL A 232 7.82 7.38 8.22
CA VAL A 232 7.72 8.76 8.72
C VAL A 232 6.22 9.06 8.92
N PRO A 233 5.78 9.80 9.96
CA PRO A 233 4.36 10.06 10.25
C PRO A 233 3.72 11.09 9.29
N PRO A 234 2.41 11.04 8.97
CA PRO A 234 1.78 11.94 8.01
C PRO A 234 2.02 13.43 8.33
N PRO A 235 2.11 14.32 7.31
CA PRO A 235 2.34 15.74 7.52
C PRO A 235 1.21 16.39 8.32
N LYS A 236 1.53 17.44 9.07
CA LYS A 236 0.56 18.15 9.92
C LYS A 236 -0.42 18.94 9.07
N ILE A 237 -1.65 19.09 9.56
CA ILE A 237 -2.78 19.75 8.88
C ILE A 237 -2.44 21.18 8.40
N GLU A 238 -1.47 21.86 9.04
CA GLU A 238 -1.06 23.20 8.63
C GLU A 238 -0.37 23.26 7.27
N GLU A 239 0.25 22.17 6.80
CA GLU A 239 0.95 22.08 5.51
C GLU A 239 -0.01 21.90 4.31
N TYR A 240 -1.30 21.68 4.55
CA TYR A 240 -2.35 21.57 3.52
C TYR A 240 -2.98 22.92 3.13
N LYS A 241 -2.59 24.02 3.76
CA LYS A 241 -3.11 25.36 3.44
C LYS A 241 -2.31 26.01 2.31
N GLY A 242 -2.56 25.60 1.07
CA GLY A 242 -1.91 26.21 -0.10
C GLY A 242 -2.61 26.03 -1.44
N PHE A 243 -3.58 25.12 -1.56
CA PHE A 243 -4.33 24.90 -2.80
C PHE A 243 -5.81 25.21 -2.57
N ALA A 244 -6.14 26.51 -2.60
CA ALA A 244 -7.49 26.90 -2.99
C ALA A 244 -7.53 26.88 -4.53
N PRO A 245 -8.56 26.29 -5.17
CA PRO A 245 -8.71 26.40 -6.61
C PRO A 245 -8.98 27.86 -6.99
N GLU A 246 -8.19 28.39 -7.94
CA GLU A 246 -8.42 29.70 -8.55
C GLU A 246 -9.82 29.72 -9.21
N GLU A 247 -10.55 30.80 -8.93
CA GLU A 247 -11.82 31.12 -9.57
C GLU A 247 -11.63 31.30 -11.08
N VAL A 248 -12.31 30.47 -11.87
CA VAL A 248 -12.44 30.68 -13.31
C VAL A 248 -13.46 31.80 -13.54
N ALA A 249 -12.98 32.98 -13.94
CA ALA A 249 -13.79 34.12 -14.33
C ALA A 249 -14.54 33.85 -15.66
N GLY A 250 -15.86 34.07 -15.71
CA GLY A 250 -16.58 33.95 -17.00
C GLY A 250 -18.13 33.99 -17.09
N GLY A 251 -18.86 34.76 -16.26
CA GLY A 251 -20.20 35.36 -16.56
C GLY A 251 -21.47 34.46 -16.69
N PRO A 252 -22.67 35.06 -16.88
CA PRO A 252 -23.24 36.27 -16.30
C PRO A 252 -24.35 35.98 -15.26
N ALA A 253 -24.65 37.01 -14.46
CA ALA A 253 -25.63 37.00 -13.38
C ALA A 253 -27.08 36.78 -13.83
N SER A 254 -27.78 35.85 -13.17
CA SER A 254 -29.15 36.01 -12.64
C SER A 254 -29.71 34.63 -12.26
N ASN A 255 -29.88 34.33 -10.97
CA ASN A 255 -31.21 34.34 -10.35
C ASN A 255 -31.09 33.93 -8.87
N THR A 256 -31.76 34.72 -8.06
CA THR A 256 -31.82 34.67 -6.59
C THR A 256 -32.75 33.55 -6.15
N TYR A 257 -32.29 32.60 -5.32
CA TYR A 257 -33.17 31.85 -4.43
C TYR A 257 -32.53 31.74 -3.05
N ILE A 258 -33.11 32.52 -2.13
CA ILE A 258 -32.81 32.58 -0.71
C ILE A 258 -33.38 31.31 -0.06
N TRP A 259 -32.53 30.48 0.54
CA TRP A 259 -32.93 29.54 1.59
C TRP A 259 -32.20 29.92 2.87
N SER A 260 -32.95 30.54 3.79
CA SER A 260 -32.53 30.84 5.14
C SER A 260 -32.36 29.55 5.95
N LEU A 261 -31.13 29.17 6.26
CA LEU A 261 -30.81 28.20 7.31
C LEU A 261 -30.11 28.94 8.47
N PRO A 262 -30.37 28.54 9.73
CA PRO A 262 -29.86 29.24 10.90
C PRO A 262 -28.34 29.21 10.94
N VAL A 263 -27.75 30.37 11.25
CA VAL A 263 -26.32 30.53 11.50
C VAL A 263 -25.95 29.71 12.74
N PHE A 264 -25.47 28.49 12.54
CA PHE A 264 -24.72 27.78 13.56
C PHE A 264 -23.33 28.40 13.60
N THR A 265 -23.04 29.12 14.68
CA THR A 265 -21.69 29.55 15.02
C THR A 265 -20.82 28.30 15.18
N VAL A 266 -19.98 28.00 14.19
CA VAL A 266 -18.96 26.95 14.30
C VAL A 266 -17.95 27.43 15.34
N THR A 267 -18.12 26.99 16.58
CA THR A 267 -17.04 27.05 17.56
C THR A 267 -15.96 26.10 17.06
N LYS A 268 -14.77 26.64 16.82
CA LYS A 268 -13.61 25.89 16.35
C LYS A 268 -13.12 24.98 17.47
N THR A 269 -13.73 23.82 17.63
CA THR A 269 -13.21 22.76 18.51
C THR A 269 -11.88 22.33 17.91
N GLN A 270 -10.78 22.63 18.61
CA GLN A 270 -9.48 22.05 18.27
C GLN A 270 -9.58 20.54 18.54
N HIS A 271 -9.84 19.75 17.50
CA HIS A 271 -9.67 18.31 17.57
C HIS A 271 -8.17 18.03 17.69
N HIS A 272 -7.70 17.66 18.88
CA HIS A 272 -6.41 17.00 19.01
C HIS A 272 -6.56 15.64 18.32
N ASN A 273 -5.89 15.47 17.17
CA ASN A 273 -5.82 14.17 16.50
C ASN A 273 -4.98 13.23 17.37
N MET A 274 -5.67 12.33 18.08
CA MET A 274 -5.07 11.32 18.94
C MET A 274 -4.37 10.26 18.10
N LEU A 275 -3.06 10.09 18.31
CA LEU A 275 -2.23 9.08 17.63
C LEU A 275 -2.20 7.77 18.42
N GLU A 276 -2.78 6.71 17.87
CA GLU A 276 -2.63 5.36 18.38
C GLU A 276 -1.60 4.57 17.57
N ILE A 277 -0.70 3.82 18.24
CA ILE A 277 0.30 2.98 17.59
C ILE A 277 0.14 1.52 18.03
N ALA A 278 -0.07 0.63 17.06
CA ALA A 278 -0.07 -0.82 17.26
C ALA A 278 1.35 -1.34 17.51
N CYS A 279 1.52 -2.04 18.62
CA CYS A 279 2.81 -2.53 19.13
C CYS A 279 2.73 -4.01 19.43
N PHE A 280 3.78 -4.76 19.08
CA PHE A 280 3.76 -6.23 19.08
C PHE A 280 4.68 -6.86 20.13
N ASN A 281 5.34 -6.03 20.93
CA ASN A 281 6.20 -6.42 22.05
C ASN A 281 6.44 -5.22 22.98
N PRO A 282 6.91 -5.45 24.23
CA PRO A 282 7.15 -4.38 25.20
C PRO A 282 8.08 -3.27 24.70
N SER A 283 9.19 -3.63 24.05
CA SER A 283 10.16 -2.64 23.57
C SER A 283 9.56 -1.67 22.54
N SER A 284 8.75 -2.19 21.61
CA SER A 284 8.05 -1.35 20.62
C SER A 284 7.01 -0.42 21.26
N ALA A 285 6.29 -0.91 22.26
CA ALA A 285 5.29 -0.13 22.99
C ALA A 285 5.92 1.00 23.82
N ILE A 286 7.04 0.72 24.50
CA ILE A 286 7.79 1.73 25.25
C ILE A 286 8.35 2.79 24.28
N THR A 287 8.95 2.35 23.17
CA THR A 287 9.45 3.28 22.15
C THR A 287 8.32 4.15 21.58
N ALA A 288 7.15 3.57 21.32
CA ALA A 288 5.98 4.32 20.83
C ALA A 288 5.51 5.36 21.86
N ALA A 289 5.47 5.01 23.14
CA ALA A 289 5.14 5.96 24.20
C ALA A 289 6.12 7.14 24.25
N ASP A 290 7.43 6.87 24.15
CA ASP A 290 8.49 7.87 24.24
C ASP A 290 8.56 8.78 23.00
N THR A 291 8.12 8.27 21.85
CA THR A 291 8.17 8.98 20.56
C THR A 291 6.89 9.74 20.21
N GLY A 292 5.94 9.83 21.14
CA GLY A 292 4.77 10.70 21.02
C GLY A 292 3.46 10.01 20.68
N ALA A 293 3.34 8.69 20.84
CA ALA A 293 2.03 8.04 20.79
C ALA A 293 1.13 8.57 21.92
N ASP A 294 -0.13 8.85 21.61
CA ASP A 294 -1.15 9.21 22.61
C ASP A 294 -1.75 7.96 23.24
N ARG A 295 -1.81 6.85 22.49
CA ARG A 295 -2.28 5.54 22.96
C ARG A 295 -1.53 4.41 22.28
N ILE A 296 -1.44 3.28 22.96
CA ILE A 296 -0.85 2.05 22.43
C ILE A 296 -1.97 1.03 22.21
N GLU A 297 -1.99 0.38 21.05
CA GLU A 297 -2.69 -0.89 20.87
C GLU A 297 -1.67 -2.03 21.04
N LEU A 298 -1.85 -2.87 22.06
CA LEU A 298 -0.96 -3.98 22.35
C LEU A 298 -1.48 -5.27 21.71
N CYS A 299 -0.68 -5.79 20.80
CA CYS A 299 -0.91 -7.02 20.06
C CYS A 299 0.24 -8.02 20.29
N ALA A 300 0.02 -9.28 19.94
CA ALA A 300 1.10 -10.23 19.63
C ALA A 300 1.00 -10.66 18.16
N ASP A 301 2.07 -11.31 17.67
CA ASP A 301 2.15 -11.90 16.34
C ASP A 301 1.75 -10.95 15.19
N TYR A 302 2.71 -10.10 14.81
CA TYR A 302 2.57 -9.18 13.68
C TYR A 302 2.19 -9.90 12.38
N ALA A 303 2.76 -11.09 12.15
CA ALA A 303 2.52 -11.85 10.91
C ALA A 303 1.08 -12.40 10.84
N ALA A 304 0.46 -12.67 11.98
CA ALA A 304 -0.95 -13.06 12.11
C ALA A 304 -1.94 -11.89 11.99
N GLY A 305 -1.45 -10.65 11.84
CA GLY A 305 -2.29 -9.44 11.85
C GLY A 305 -2.78 -9.06 13.25
N GLY A 306 -2.08 -9.47 14.31
CA GLY A 306 -2.43 -9.18 15.70
C GLY A 306 -3.30 -10.26 16.33
N VAL A 307 -2.80 -10.89 17.41
CA VAL A 307 -3.54 -11.79 18.31
C VAL A 307 -3.42 -11.31 19.76
N THR A 308 -4.17 -11.93 20.68
CA THR A 308 -4.06 -11.62 22.11
C THR A 308 -2.61 -11.74 22.58
N PRO A 309 -2.03 -10.69 23.20
CA PRO A 309 -0.67 -10.74 23.72
C PRO A 309 -0.57 -11.60 24.97
N ALA A 310 0.67 -11.88 25.41
CA ALA A 310 0.89 -12.46 26.72
C ALA A 310 0.75 -11.38 27.82
N ILE A 311 0.13 -11.73 28.95
CA ILE A 311 -0.17 -10.78 30.04
C ILE A 311 1.08 -10.09 30.60
N ASN A 312 2.20 -10.80 30.67
CA ASN A 312 3.49 -10.27 31.11
C ASN A 312 3.94 -9.08 30.25
N HIS A 313 3.65 -9.08 28.93
CA HIS A 313 4.00 -7.95 28.08
C HIS A 313 3.28 -6.67 28.53
N LEU A 314 1.99 -6.75 28.84
CA LEU A 314 1.25 -5.59 29.34
C LEU A 314 1.81 -5.10 30.68
N LEU A 315 2.09 -6.03 31.61
CA LEU A 315 2.64 -5.68 32.91
C LEU A 315 4.01 -4.99 32.81
N ASP A 316 4.86 -5.44 31.90
CA ASP A 316 6.18 -4.83 31.69
C ASP A 316 6.07 -3.44 31.06
N ILE A 317 5.16 -3.23 30.11
CA ILE A 317 4.90 -1.91 29.52
C ILE A 317 4.35 -0.96 30.57
N ARG A 318 3.43 -1.42 31.43
CA ARG A 318 2.83 -0.60 32.50
C ARG A 318 3.85 -0.12 33.54
N LYS A 319 4.95 -0.84 33.75
CA LYS A 319 6.06 -0.38 34.59
C LYS A 319 6.85 0.76 33.95
N ALA A 320 6.84 0.85 32.62
CA ALA A 320 7.66 1.78 31.85
C ALA A 320 6.90 3.02 31.36
N THR A 321 5.57 2.95 31.18
CA THR A 321 4.78 4.09 30.68
C THR A 321 3.40 4.19 31.31
N SER A 322 2.94 5.44 31.47
CA SER A 322 1.59 5.80 31.92
C SER A 322 0.60 6.00 30.76
N LYS A 323 1.05 5.89 29.50
CA LYS A 323 0.16 6.05 28.33
C LYS A 323 -0.98 5.01 28.37
N PRO A 324 -2.19 5.35 27.89
CA PRO A 324 -3.26 4.39 27.74
C PRO A 324 -2.84 3.22 26.83
N ILE A 325 -3.24 2.01 27.20
CA ILE A 325 -2.94 0.76 26.47
C ILE A 325 -4.24 0.01 26.23
N ASN A 326 -4.66 -0.07 24.98
CA ASN A 326 -5.75 -0.95 24.56
C ASN A 326 -5.19 -2.32 24.19
N VAL A 327 -5.85 -3.40 24.58
CA VAL A 327 -5.35 -4.77 24.37
C VAL A 327 -6.17 -5.48 23.31
N MET A 328 -5.50 -6.07 22.33
CA MET A 328 -6.12 -6.96 21.36
C MET A 328 -6.66 -8.23 22.06
N ILE A 329 -7.92 -8.55 21.81
CA ILE A 329 -8.57 -9.79 22.24
C ILE A 329 -8.96 -10.54 20.98
N ARG A 330 -8.05 -11.41 20.54
CA ARG A 330 -8.22 -12.23 19.33
C ARG A 330 -7.49 -13.56 19.52
N PRO A 331 -8.20 -14.68 19.68
CA PRO A 331 -7.61 -15.94 20.17
C PRO A 331 -6.77 -16.66 19.11
N ARG A 332 -6.93 -16.32 17.82
CA ARG A 332 -6.19 -16.93 16.71
C ARG A 332 -6.18 -16.04 15.45
N PRO A 333 -5.24 -16.28 14.52
CA PRO A 333 -5.31 -15.73 13.16
C PRO A 333 -6.50 -16.25 12.35
N GLY A 334 -6.70 -15.64 11.17
CA GLY A 334 -7.71 -16.02 10.19
C GLY A 334 -9.02 -15.26 10.37
N ASN A 335 -10.14 -15.95 10.11
CA ASN A 335 -11.49 -15.39 10.18
C ASN A 335 -11.89 -14.96 11.61
N PHE A 336 -13.02 -14.25 11.68
CA PHE A 336 -13.59 -13.69 12.91
C PHE A 336 -14.83 -14.45 13.41
N VAL A 337 -15.08 -15.63 12.84
CA VAL A 337 -16.15 -16.55 13.24
C VAL A 337 -15.58 -17.54 14.24
N TYR A 338 -15.90 -17.36 15.52
CA TYR A 338 -15.28 -18.12 16.61
C TYR A 338 -16.16 -19.27 17.09
N THR A 339 -15.52 -20.38 17.47
CA THR A 339 -16.21 -21.48 18.18
C THR A 339 -16.54 -21.06 19.61
N THR A 340 -17.43 -21.79 20.28
CA THR A 340 -17.79 -21.54 21.69
C THR A 340 -16.56 -21.54 22.61
N LEU A 341 -15.60 -22.44 22.38
CA LEU A 341 -14.36 -22.49 23.18
C LEU A 341 -13.46 -21.28 22.93
N GLN A 342 -13.34 -20.84 21.68
CA GLN A 342 -12.57 -19.63 21.33
C GLN A 342 -13.20 -18.37 21.93
N PHE A 343 -14.53 -18.27 21.89
CA PHE A 343 -15.25 -17.19 22.53
C PHE A 343 -15.11 -17.19 24.06
N TYR A 344 -15.14 -18.37 24.69
CA TYR A 344 -14.86 -18.49 26.12
C TYR A 344 -13.44 -18.03 26.48
N GLN A 345 -12.44 -18.36 25.66
CA GLN A 345 -11.07 -17.86 25.83
C GLN A 345 -11.02 -16.32 25.76
N MET A 346 -11.71 -15.70 24.80
CA MET A 346 -11.77 -14.24 24.70
C MET A 346 -12.34 -13.60 25.97
N LYS A 347 -13.38 -14.20 26.57
CA LYS A 347 -13.95 -13.72 27.84
C LYS A 347 -12.96 -13.80 28.99
N LEU A 348 -12.21 -14.90 29.10
CA LEU A 348 -11.15 -15.05 30.09
C LEU A 348 -10.04 -14.02 29.89
N ASP A 349 -9.64 -13.77 28.65
CA ASP A 349 -8.63 -12.78 28.32
C ASP A 349 -9.10 -11.38 28.76
N VAL A 350 -10.33 -10.96 28.43
CA VAL A 350 -10.88 -9.68 28.89
C VAL A 350 -10.79 -9.56 30.41
N VAL A 351 -11.24 -10.57 31.15
CA VAL A 351 -11.20 -10.56 32.62
C VAL A 351 -9.76 -10.46 33.15
N ASN A 352 -8.83 -11.20 32.56
CA ASN A 352 -7.43 -11.24 32.99
C ASN A 352 -6.69 -9.90 32.71
N PHE A 353 -6.98 -9.27 31.57
CA PHE A 353 -6.33 -8.03 31.15
C PHE A 353 -6.95 -6.77 31.77
N LYS A 354 -8.24 -6.81 32.14
CA LYS A 354 -9.02 -5.63 32.60
C LYS A 354 -8.39 -4.85 33.77
N PRO A 355 -7.77 -5.47 34.79
CA PRO A 355 -7.14 -4.72 35.88
C PRO A 355 -5.95 -3.85 35.42
N HIS A 356 -5.42 -4.11 34.23
CA HIS A 356 -4.19 -3.49 33.73
C HIS A 356 -4.38 -2.78 32.38
N ALA A 357 -5.45 -3.05 31.63
CA ALA A 357 -5.73 -2.43 30.35
C ALA A 357 -6.40 -1.04 30.52
N SER A 358 -6.37 -0.24 29.46
CA SER A 358 -7.13 1.02 29.34
C SER A 358 -8.33 0.90 28.40
N GLY A 359 -8.44 -0.22 27.71
CA GLY A 359 -9.47 -0.53 26.72
C GLY A 359 -9.17 -1.86 26.03
N PHE A 360 -10.10 -2.30 25.19
CA PHE A 360 -9.99 -3.57 24.48
C PHE A 360 -10.28 -3.42 23.01
N VAL A 361 -9.68 -4.28 22.19
CA VAL A 361 -9.87 -4.30 20.74
C VAL A 361 -10.29 -5.71 20.33
N PHE A 362 -11.46 -5.85 19.73
CA PHE A 362 -11.98 -7.14 19.25
C PHE A 362 -13.07 -6.94 18.18
N GLY A 363 -13.46 -8.02 17.53
CA GLY A 363 -14.64 -8.03 16.67
C GLY A 363 -15.00 -9.44 16.27
N ILE A 364 -16.25 -9.83 16.49
CA ILE A 364 -16.76 -11.17 16.18
C ILE A 364 -17.78 -11.06 15.04
N LEU A 365 -17.66 -11.96 14.08
CA LEU A 365 -18.63 -12.12 12.99
C LEU A 365 -19.41 -13.43 13.13
N ASP A 366 -20.62 -13.47 12.58
CA ASP A 366 -21.40 -14.69 12.38
C ASP A 366 -20.94 -15.47 11.13
N ASP A 367 -21.52 -16.64 10.88
CA ASP A 367 -21.20 -17.49 9.73
C ASP A 367 -21.70 -16.92 8.39
N GLN A 368 -22.37 -15.77 8.40
CA GLN A 368 -22.72 -14.97 7.22
C GLN A 368 -21.86 -13.69 7.09
N ASP A 369 -20.74 -13.61 7.81
CA ASP A 369 -19.84 -12.45 7.84
C ASP A 369 -20.52 -11.13 8.27
N ARG A 370 -21.59 -11.20 9.07
CA ARG A 370 -22.21 -10.03 9.72
C ARG A 370 -21.72 -9.89 11.16
N VAL A 371 -21.96 -8.73 11.77
CA VAL A 371 -21.61 -8.52 13.19
C VAL A 371 -22.38 -9.50 14.07
N ASP A 372 -21.67 -10.32 14.85
CA ASP A 372 -22.30 -11.14 15.90
C ASP A 372 -22.63 -10.23 17.09
N GLU A 373 -23.79 -9.57 17.03
CA GLU A 373 -24.21 -8.58 18.03
C GLU A 373 -24.25 -9.16 19.46
N ALA A 374 -24.65 -10.43 19.60
CA ALA A 374 -24.81 -11.07 20.90
C ALA A 374 -23.45 -11.26 21.58
N ARG A 375 -22.48 -11.85 20.87
CA ARG A 375 -21.16 -12.13 21.44
C ARG A 375 -20.32 -10.88 21.61
N ASN A 376 -20.41 -9.90 20.71
CA ASN A 376 -19.73 -8.61 20.89
C ASN A 376 -20.29 -7.88 22.12
N ARG A 377 -21.61 -7.88 22.33
CA ARG A 377 -22.25 -7.27 23.52
C ARG A 377 -21.74 -7.89 24.83
N GLU A 378 -21.66 -9.23 24.92
CA GLU A 378 -21.12 -9.91 26.11
C GLU A 378 -19.69 -9.44 26.44
N LEU A 379 -18.82 -9.27 25.43
CA LEU A 379 -17.45 -8.79 25.66
C LEU A 379 -17.41 -7.32 26.10
N VAL A 380 -18.29 -6.47 25.57
CA VAL A 380 -18.43 -5.07 26.01
C VAL A 380 -18.89 -5.00 27.47
N GLU A 381 -19.89 -5.79 27.84
CA GLU A 381 -20.38 -5.87 29.22
C GLU A 381 -19.28 -6.34 30.19
N LEU A 382 -18.47 -7.32 29.78
CA LEU A 382 -17.31 -7.77 30.54
C LEU A 382 -16.21 -6.72 30.63
N ALA A 383 -15.98 -5.93 29.58
CA ALA A 383 -14.96 -4.89 29.52
C ALA A 383 -15.33 -3.63 30.31
N ALA A 384 -16.63 -3.33 30.45
CA ALA A 384 -17.13 -2.11 31.10
C ALA A 384 -16.52 -1.89 32.50
N PRO A 385 -16.06 -0.68 32.85
CA PRO A 385 -16.31 0.60 32.16
C PRO A 385 -15.27 0.96 31.09
N LEU A 386 -14.34 0.05 30.74
CA LEU A 386 -13.28 0.36 29.79
C LEU A 386 -13.85 0.48 28.35
N PRO A 387 -13.33 1.41 27.52
CA PRO A 387 -13.70 1.52 26.13
C PRO A 387 -13.28 0.28 25.33
N CYS A 388 -14.06 -0.03 24.30
CA CYS A 388 -13.80 -1.09 23.36
C CYS A 388 -13.63 -0.49 21.95
N THR A 389 -12.95 -1.21 21.06
CA THR A 389 -12.78 -0.82 19.66
C THR A 389 -13.12 -2.01 18.78
N PHE A 390 -13.94 -1.80 17.76
CA PHE A 390 -14.19 -2.83 16.75
C PHE A 390 -13.04 -2.80 15.76
N HIS A 391 -12.28 -3.88 15.72
CA HIS A 391 -11.13 -3.97 14.83
C HIS A 391 -11.53 -4.31 13.39
N ARG A 392 -10.53 -4.65 12.59
CA ARG A 392 -10.61 -4.98 11.16
C ARG A 392 -11.52 -6.14 10.75
N ALA A 393 -12.20 -6.83 11.68
CA ALA A 393 -13.35 -7.67 11.32
C ALA A 393 -14.40 -6.91 10.50
N PHE A 394 -14.50 -5.60 10.71
CA PHE A 394 -15.36 -4.73 9.91
C PHE A 394 -15.04 -4.83 8.41
N ASP A 395 -13.78 -5.07 8.05
CA ASP A 395 -13.33 -5.18 6.65
C ASP A 395 -13.92 -6.40 5.91
N GLY A 396 -14.35 -7.42 6.67
CA GLY A 396 -14.92 -8.65 6.14
C GLY A 396 -16.42 -8.59 5.88
N ILE A 397 -17.10 -7.54 6.33
CA ILE A 397 -18.56 -7.44 6.28
C ILE A 397 -19.01 -6.94 4.92
N VAL A 398 -20.08 -7.52 4.36
CA VAL A 398 -20.62 -7.11 3.06
C VAL A 398 -21.42 -5.80 3.19
N ASP A 399 -22.39 -5.75 4.11
CA ASP A 399 -23.20 -4.57 4.36
C ASP A 399 -22.63 -3.73 5.51
N HIS A 400 -21.88 -2.70 5.14
CA HIS A 400 -21.20 -1.82 6.09
C HIS A 400 -22.19 -0.87 6.78
N VAL A 401 -23.34 -0.58 6.17
CA VAL A 401 -24.37 0.27 6.76
C VAL A 401 -25.06 -0.49 7.88
N GLU A 402 -25.48 -1.74 7.61
CA GLU A 402 -26.03 -2.64 8.62
C GLU A 402 -25.03 -2.86 9.76
N ALA A 403 -23.74 -3.05 9.45
CA ALA A 403 -22.70 -3.23 10.46
C ALA A 403 -22.51 -2.00 11.36
N VAL A 404 -22.49 -0.79 10.78
CA VAL A 404 -22.42 0.45 11.55
C VAL A 404 -23.67 0.60 12.42
N GLU A 405 -24.86 0.34 11.87
CA GLU A 405 -26.10 0.36 12.64
C GLU A 405 -26.08 -0.66 13.79
N ALA A 406 -25.62 -1.89 13.55
CA ALA A 406 -25.45 -2.93 14.56
C ALA A 406 -24.48 -2.50 15.69
N LEU A 407 -23.40 -1.81 15.34
CA LEU A 407 -22.42 -1.27 16.29
C LEU A 407 -22.91 0.01 17.00
N ILE A 408 -23.88 0.74 16.44
CA ILE A 408 -24.51 1.92 17.05
C ILE A 408 -25.73 1.54 17.91
N ARG A 409 -26.45 0.46 17.55
CA ARG A 409 -27.64 -0.03 18.29
C ARG A 409 -27.27 -0.26 19.76
N ARG A 410 -28.23 0.08 20.63
CA ARG A 410 -28.10 0.41 22.07
C ARG A 410 -27.35 -0.59 23.00
N GLY A 411 -26.79 -1.68 22.50
CA GLY A 411 -25.98 -2.66 23.24
C GLY A 411 -24.45 -2.51 23.10
N SER A 412 -23.96 -1.73 22.14
CA SER A 412 -22.52 -1.56 21.85
C SER A 412 -21.98 -0.20 22.30
N ARG A 413 -22.57 0.37 23.38
CA ARG A 413 -22.05 1.61 23.99
C ARG A 413 -20.61 1.38 24.44
N GLY A 414 -19.68 1.99 23.71
CA GLY A 414 -18.27 1.92 24.02
C GLY A 414 -17.43 1.22 22.97
N ILE A 415 -18.01 0.67 21.88
CA ILE A 415 -17.23 0.20 20.73
C ILE A 415 -17.02 1.36 19.74
N ILE A 416 -15.77 1.80 19.58
CA ILE A 416 -15.38 2.78 18.56
C ILE A 416 -14.95 2.01 17.31
N LEU A 417 -15.40 2.43 16.12
CA LEU A 417 -14.89 1.92 14.85
C LEU A 417 -13.53 2.56 14.59
N GLN A 418 -12.51 1.74 14.37
CA GLN A 418 -11.22 2.19 13.89
C GLN A 418 -11.15 1.95 12.39
N LEU A 419 -11.43 3.02 11.63
CA LEU A 419 -11.39 3.05 10.16
C LEU A 419 -9.97 3.32 9.64
#